data_AF-A0A9Q1EP83-F1
#
_entry.id   AF-A0A9Q1EP83-F1
#
_cell.length_a   1.000
_cell.length_b   1.000
_cell.length_c   1.000
_cell.angle_alpha   90.00
_cell.angle_beta   90.00
_cell.angle_gamma   90.00
#
_symmetry.space_group_name_H-M   'P 1'
#
loop_
_entity.id
_entity.type
_entity.pdbx_description
1 polymer ?
#
loop_
_entity_poly.entity_id
_entity_poly.type
_entity_poly.pdbx_seq_one_letter_code
_entity_poly.pdbx_strand_id
1 'polypeptide(L)' 'MSEGHLLVWWMRVTNLRDVLESKFPDELDFVSAKTSISGSFEVKVKGKLVHSKKTGNGFVDSEDKMGVIVRAIEQARKN' A
#
# COMPACT_ATOMS: atom_id res chain seq x y z
N MET A 1 -14.16 -10.48 -17.15
CA MET A 1 -13.18 -10.07 -16.11
C MET A 1 -12.34 -11.30 -15.81
N SER A 2 -11.10 -11.35 -16.32
CA SER A 2 -10.34 -12.61 -16.43
C SER A 2 -9.46 -12.85 -15.19
N GLU A 3 -9.44 -14.09 -14.71
CA GLU A 3 -8.80 -14.56 -13.47
C GLU A 3 -7.30 -14.24 -13.36
N GLY A 4 -6.60 -14.10 -14.48
CA GLY A 4 -5.18 -13.72 -14.52
C GLY A 4 -4.87 -12.32 -13.94
N HIS A 5 -5.84 -11.40 -13.92
CA HIS A 5 -5.64 -10.06 -13.37
C HIS A 5 -5.59 -10.07 -11.83
N LEU A 6 -6.23 -11.05 -11.17
CA LEU A 6 -6.32 -11.14 -9.72
C LEU A 6 -5.01 -11.63 -9.08
N LEU A 7 -4.32 -12.58 -9.71
CA LEU A 7 -3.06 -13.13 -9.20
C LEU A 7 -1.94 -12.10 -9.16
N VAL A 8 -1.81 -11.30 -10.24
CA VAL A 8 -0.81 -10.23 -10.32
C VAL A 8 -1.08 -9.11 -9.31
N TRP A 9 -2.36 -8.75 -9.11
CA TRP A 9 -2.76 -7.78 -8.10
C TRP A 9 -2.44 -8.27 -6.69
N TRP A 10 -2.70 -9.54 -6.42
CA TRP A 10 -2.42 -10.15 -5.11
C TRP A 10 -0.92 -10.13 -4.80
N MET A 11 -0.07 -10.59 -5.74
CA MET A 11 1.38 -10.52 -5.58
C MET A 11 1.89 -9.10 -5.28
N ARG A 12 1.33 -8.08 -5.95
CA ARG A 12 1.75 -6.70 -5.72
C ARG A 12 1.37 -6.19 -4.33
N VAL A 13 0.20 -6.57 -3.84
CA VAL A 13 -0.23 -6.22 -2.48
C VAL A 13 0.57 -7.00 -1.44
N THR A 14 0.81 -8.29 -1.66
CA THR A 14 1.61 -9.13 -0.76
C THR A 14 3.06 -8.64 -0.67
N ASN A 15 3.72 -8.34 -1.80
CA ASN A 15 5.08 -7.80 -1.79
C ASN A 15 5.19 -6.47 -1.04
N LEU A 16 4.20 -5.59 -1.21
CA LEU A 16 4.15 -4.33 -0.47
C LEU A 16 4.02 -4.58 1.03
N ARG A 17 3.15 -5.52 1.40
CA ARG A 17 2.93 -5.92 2.79
C ARG A 17 4.21 -6.51 3.39
N ASP A 18 4.87 -7.46 2.73
CA ASP A 18 6.10 -8.10 3.22
C ASP A 18 7.23 -7.08 3.45
N VAL A 19 7.43 -6.14 2.52
CA VAL A 19 8.47 -5.11 2.68
C VAL A 19 8.17 -4.20 3.87
N LEU A 20 6.90 -3.85 4.07
CA LEU A 20 6.49 -3.00 5.18
C LEU A 20 6.51 -3.74 6.51
N GLU A 21 6.06 -5.00 6.59
CA GLU A 21 6.17 -5.87 7.76
C GLU A 21 7.65 -6.13 8.12
N SER A 22 8.53 -6.29 7.13
CA SER A 22 9.97 -6.40 7.37
C SER A 22 10.60 -5.12 7.94
N LYS A 23 10.07 -3.93 7.61
CA LYS A 23 10.58 -2.65 8.12
C LYS A 23 9.92 -2.22 9.43
N PHE A 24 8.68 -2.65 9.66
CA PHE A 24 7.84 -2.27 10.80
C PHE A 24 7.07 -3.50 11.30
N PRO A 25 7.77 -4.48 11.91
CA PRO A 25 7.12 -5.69 12.41
C PRO A 25 6.13 -5.34 13.52
N ASP A 26 4.92 -5.90 13.46
CA ASP A 26 3.81 -5.71 14.43
C ASP A 26 3.33 -4.25 14.65
N GLU A 27 3.82 -3.28 13.88
CA GLU A 27 3.45 -1.85 14.01
C GLU A 27 2.40 -1.40 12.96
N LEU A 28 2.01 -2.28 12.03
CA LEU A 28 1.13 -1.95 10.90
C LEU A 28 -0.09 -2.84 10.82
N ASP A 29 -1.28 -2.24 10.82
CA ASP A 29 -2.55 -2.92 10.53
C ASP A 29 -2.89 -2.78 9.03
N PHE A 30 -2.79 -3.88 8.30
CA PHE A 30 -3.07 -3.93 6.86
C PHE A 30 -4.52 -4.30 6.60
N VAL A 31 -5.35 -3.30 6.30
CA VAL A 31 -6.73 -3.52 5.84
C VAL A 31 -6.79 -3.47 4.31
N SER A 32 -6.82 -4.63 3.66
CA SER A 32 -7.11 -4.74 2.23
C SER A 32 -8.62 -4.90 2.01
N ALA A 33 -9.34 -3.80 1.78
CA ALA A 33 -10.74 -3.86 1.38
C ALA A 33 -10.86 -3.99 -0.14
N LYS A 34 -11.43 -5.10 -0.63
CA LYS A 34 -11.84 -5.22 -2.04
C LYS A 34 -13.05 -4.31 -2.25
N THR A 35 -12.82 -3.12 -2.79
CA THR A 35 -13.93 -2.24 -3.19
C THR A 35 -14.46 -2.67 -4.55
N SER A 36 -15.78 -2.66 -4.73
CA SER A 36 -16.45 -2.94 -6.01
C SER A 36 -16.05 -1.93 -7.11
N ILE A 37 -15.41 -0.82 -6.73
CA ILE A 37 -14.83 0.17 -7.64
C ILE A 37 -13.48 -0.38 -8.12
N SER A 38 -13.48 -0.98 -9.31
CA SER A 38 -12.27 -1.53 -9.93
C SER A 38 -11.15 -0.50 -9.97
N GLY A 39 -9.95 -0.88 -9.53
CA GLY A 39 -8.72 -0.12 -9.80
C GLY A 39 -8.31 0.91 -8.74
N SER A 40 -8.98 1.02 -7.60
CA SER A 40 -8.57 1.91 -6.50
C SER A 40 -7.54 1.22 -5.59
N PHE A 41 -6.43 1.89 -5.32
CA PHE A 41 -5.41 1.43 -4.37
C PHE A 41 -5.00 2.64 -3.52
N GLU A 42 -5.28 2.59 -2.22
CA GLU A 42 -5.07 3.71 -1.30
C GLU A 42 -4.36 3.21 -0.05
N VAL A 43 -3.29 3.91 0.34
CA VAL A 43 -2.51 3.63 1.55
C VAL A 43 -2.74 4.77 2.52
N LYS A 44 -3.26 4.43 3.71
CA LYS A 44 -3.47 5.37 4.80
C LYS A 44 -2.60 4.96 5.99
N VAL A 45 -1.96 5.94 6.63
CA VAL A 45 -1.12 5.76 7.82
C VAL A 45 -1.73 6.60 8.94
N LYS A 46 -2.09 5.98 10.07
CA LYS A 46 -2.85 6.63 11.17
C LYS A 46 -4.05 7.47 10.68
N GLY A 47 -4.76 7.00 9.64
CA GLY A 47 -5.92 7.70 9.06
C GLY A 47 -5.57 8.80 8.02
N LYS A 48 -4.31 9.16 7.84
CA LYS A 48 -3.86 10.11 6.80
C LYS A 48 -3.59 9.39 5.48
N LEU A 49 -4.14 9.89 4.37
CA LEU A 49 -3.86 9.37 3.03
C LEU A 49 -2.42 9.71 2.64
N VAL A 50 -1.61 8.68 2.39
CA VAL A 50 -0.19 8.80 2.03
C VAL A 50 0.04 8.47 0.57
N HIS A 51 -0.70 7.50 0.03
CA HIS A 51 -0.62 7.13 -1.38
C HIS A 51 -2.01 6.83 -1.92
N SER A 52 -2.32 7.31 -3.13
CA SER A 52 -3.53 6.94 -3.83
C SER A 52 -3.26 6.75 -5.31
N LYS A 53 -3.69 5.61 -5.83
CA LYS A 53 -3.68 5.32 -7.26
C LYS A 53 -4.67 6.21 -8.02
N LYS A 54 -5.75 6.66 -7.36
CA LYS A 54 -6.74 7.55 -7.98
C LYS A 54 -6.18 8.94 -8.29
N THR A 55 -5.23 9.43 -7.49
CA THR A 55 -4.57 10.73 -7.72
C THR A 55 -3.43 10.68 -8.75
N GLY A 56 -3.27 9.55 -9.46
CA GLY A 56 -2.28 9.41 -10.53
C GLY A 56 -0.94 8.80 -10.10
N ASN A 57 -0.75 8.44 -8.83
CA ASN A 57 0.51 7.86 -8.35
C ASN A 57 0.72 6.38 -8.75
N GLY A 58 -0.31 5.74 -9.32
CA GLY A 58 -0.23 4.35 -9.73
C GLY A 58 -0.05 3.38 -8.55
N PHE A 59 0.49 2.20 -8.84
CA PHE A 59 0.87 1.24 -7.79
C PHE A 59 2.16 1.66 -7.10
N VAL A 60 2.46 1.02 -5.97
CA VAL A 60 3.75 1.16 -5.26
C VAL A 60 4.70 0.11 -5.82
N ASP A 61 5.19 0.37 -7.03
CA ASP A 61 6.01 -0.54 -7.82
C ASP A 61 7.48 -0.08 -7.92
N SER A 62 7.81 1.06 -7.31
CA SER A 62 9.16 1.63 -7.30
C SER A 62 9.62 1.89 -5.86
N GLU A 63 10.93 1.79 -5.62
CA GLU A 63 11.52 2.08 -4.31
C GLU A 63 11.25 3.51 -3.84
N ASP A 64 11.22 4.51 -4.74
CA ASP A 64 10.83 5.88 -4.40
C ASP A 64 9.43 5.97 -3.78
N LYS A 65 8.45 5.30 -4.41
CA LYS A 65 7.06 5.30 -3.93
C LYS A 65 6.94 4.55 -2.60
N MET A 66 7.70 3.47 -2.45
CA MET A 66 7.81 2.74 -1.18
C MET A 66 8.43 3.64 -0.10
N GLY A 67 9.49 4.38 -0.43
CA GLY A 67 10.17 5.31 0.46
C GLY A 67 9.25 6.41 0.98
N VAL A 68 8.33 6.92 0.15
CA VAL A 68 7.31 7.89 0.60
C VAL A 68 6.42 7.30 1.69
N ILE A 69 5.97 6.05 1.53
CA ILE A 69 5.12 5.37 2.51
C ILE A 69 5.90 5.11 3.79
N VAL A 70 7.11 4.57 3.69
CA VAL A 70 8.00 4.30 4.83
C VAL A 70 8.25 5.60 5.62
N ARG A 71 8.61 6.70 4.95
CA ARG A 71 8.84 8.00 5.62
C ARG A 71 7.58 8.53 6.29
N ALA A 72 6.41 8.35 5.69
CA ALA A 72 5.15 8.76 6.31
C ALA A 72 4.83 7.92 7.56
N ILE A 73 5.14 6.61 7.55
CA ILE A 73 5.03 5.73 8.72
C ILE A 73 6.01 6.17 9.81
N GLU A 74 7.28 6.41 9.48
CA GLU A 74 8.28 6.91 10.44
C GLU A 74 7.87 8.24 11.06
N GLN A 75 7.36 9.18 10.25
CA GLN A 75 6.83 10.45 10.75
C GLN A 75 5.61 10.25 11.65
N ALA A 76 4.70 9.36 11.27
CA ALA A 76 3.55 9.03 12.08
C ALA A 76 3.93 8.33 13.40
N ARG A 77 5.06 7.61 13.46
CA ARG A 77 5.59 6.95 14.66
C ARG A 77 6.26 7.93 15.62
N LYS A 78 6.97 8.94 15.10
CA LYS A 78 7.65 9.96 15.92
C LYS A 78 6.71 10.93 16.64
N ASN A 79 5.40 10.79 16.47
CA ASN A 79 4.35 11.65 17.03
C ASN A 79 3.27 10.84 17.72
#